data_AF-A0A7C3VRP3-F1
#
_entry.id   AF-A0A7C3VRP3-F1
#
_cell.length_a   1.000
_cell.length_b   1.000
_cell.length_c   1.000
_cell.angle_alpha   90.00
_cell.angle_beta   90.00
_cell.angle_gamma   90.00
#
_symmetry.space_group_name_H-M   'P 1'
#
loop_
_entity.id
_entity.type
_entity.pdbx_description
1 polymer ?
#
loop_
_entity_poly.entity_id
_entity_poly.type
_entity_poly.pdbx_seq_one_letter_code
_entity_poly.pdbx_strand_id
1 'polypeptide(L)'
;YNPQSQDFWGFHRATAQESFKLITPLHLPWTSPLLQIRFELSADGLEVYHPNGELFKEPGDLFDERNLAQQERDRAAQERDRAFAKLRELGIDPENL
;
A
#
# COMPACT_ATOMS: atom_id res chain seq x y z
N TYR A 1 5.46 -8.23 17.99
CA TYR A 1 5.85 -6.91 18.50
C TYR A 1 5.11 -6.66 19.80
N ASN A 2 5.82 -6.28 20.87
CA ASN A 2 5.22 -5.78 22.09
C ASN A 2 5.40 -4.24 22.13
N PRO A 3 4.35 -3.43 21.98
CA PRO A 3 4.46 -1.97 22.00
C PRO A 3 5.00 -1.39 23.31
N GLN A 4 4.81 -2.08 24.43
CA GLN A 4 5.25 -1.60 25.75
C GLN A 4 6.75 -1.82 25.98
N SER A 5 7.27 -2.99 25.60
CA SER A 5 8.71 -3.30 25.74
C SER A 5 9.51 -3.00 24.47
N GLN A 6 8.83 -2.65 23.38
CA GLN A 6 9.37 -2.51 22.03
C GLN A 6 10.05 -3.78 21.50
N ASP A 7 9.81 -4.93 22.11
CA ASP A 7 10.42 -6.19 21.70
C ASP A 7 9.79 -6.72 20.42
N PHE A 8 10.66 -7.12 19.48
CA PHE A 8 10.27 -7.70 18.22
C PHE A 8 10.72 -9.17 18.13
N TRP A 9 9.82 -10.07 18.52
CA TRP A 9 10.05 -11.51 18.48
C TRP A 9 9.73 -12.06 17.09
N GLY A 10 10.73 -12.68 16.45
CA GLY A 10 10.53 -13.44 15.22
C GLY A 10 10.27 -14.91 15.53
N PHE A 11 9.39 -15.56 14.78
CA PHE A 11 9.21 -17.01 14.84
C PHE A 11 9.30 -17.61 13.43
N HIS A 12 9.94 -18.76 13.30
CA HIS A 12 9.97 -19.52 12.05
C HIS A 12 9.53 -20.97 12.27
N ARG A 13 8.98 -21.59 11.23
CA ARG A 13 8.74 -23.03 11.15
C ARG A 13 9.12 -23.51 9.76
N ALA A 14 9.75 -24.67 9.64
CA ALA A 14 10.14 -25.20 8.33
C ALA A 14 8.94 -25.82 7.58
N THR A 15 8.04 -26.46 8.32
CA THR A 15 6.83 -27.11 7.80
C THR A 15 5.61 -26.75 8.64
N ALA A 16 4.40 -26.95 8.10
CA ALA A 16 3.16 -26.59 8.80
C ALA A 16 2.90 -27.45 10.05
N GLN A 17 3.48 -28.65 10.08
CA GLN A 17 3.36 -29.63 11.16
C GLN A 17 4.37 -29.38 12.30
N GLU A 18 5.40 -28.57 12.08
CA GLU A 18 6.38 -28.23 13.09
C GLU A 18 5.94 -27.09 14.00
N SER A 19 6.41 -27.13 15.24
CA SER A 19 6.28 -26.05 16.20
C SER A 19 7.07 -24.81 15.76
N PHE A 20 6.57 -23.63 16.09
CA PHE A 20 7.29 -22.38 15.89
C PHE A 20 8.56 -22.35 16.75
N LYS A 21 9.68 -21.99 16.13
CA LYS A 21 10.97 -21.75 16.79
C LYS A 21 11.25 -20.25 16.83
N LEU A 22 11.75 -19.80 17.97
CA LEU A 22 12.07 -18.39 18.18
C LEU A 22 13.32 -18.01 17.38
N ILE A 23 13.20 -16.96 16.56
CA ILE A 23 14.34 -16.29 15.93
C ILE A 23 14.87 -15.30 16.98
N THR A 24 16.02 -15.62 17.57
CA THR A 24 16.64 -14.79 18.61
C THR A 24 18.10 -14.52 18.25
N PRO A 25 18.59 -13.26 18.31
CA PRO A 25 17.86 -12.00 18.38
C PRO A 25 17.52 -11.47 16.96
N LEU A 26 16.31 -10.93 16.78
CA LEU A 26 15.98 -10.14 15.59
C LEU A 26 16.39 -8.70 15.83
N HIS A 27 17.41 -8.24 15.11
CA HIS A 27 17.86 -6.84 15.17
C HIS A 27 17.09 -6.03 14.12
N LEU A 28 16.57 -4.87 14.53
CA LEU A 28 15.98 -3.90 13.62
C LEU A 28 17.07 -2.93 13.13
N PRO A 29 17.04 -2.51 11.85
CA PRO A 29 16.03 -2.82 10.85
C PRO A 29 16.12 -4.28 10.35
N TRP A 30 14.98 -4.91 10.11
CA TRP A 30 14.90 -6.29 9.60
C TRP A 30 14.11 -6.35 8.30
N THR A 31 14.68 -6.99 7.27
CA THR A 31 13.99 -7.23 5.99
C THR A 31 13.60 -8.69 5.89
N SER A 32 12.32 -8.96 5.64
CA SER A 32 11.83 -10.32 5.41
C SER A 32 12.45 -10.92 4.15
N PRO A 33 13.16 -12.07 4.21
CA PRO A 33 13.77 -12.69 3.02
C PRO A 33 12.78 -13.08 1.92
N LEU A 34 11.54 -13.46 2.28
CA LEU A 34 10.53 -13.89 1.30
C LEU A 34 9.78 -12.70 0.69
N LEU A 35 9.26 -11.81 1.55
CA LEU A 35 8.42 -10.69 1.13
C LEU A 35 9.20 -9.43 0.74
N GLN A 36 10.47 -9.30 1.14
CA GLN A 36 11.29 -8.10 0.98
C GLN A 36 10.73 -6.83 1.64
N ILE A 37 9.74 -6.96 2.52
CA ILE A 37 9.25 -5.87 3.38
C ILE A 37 10.25 -5.62 4.52
N ARG A 38 10.41 -4.36 4.91
CA ARG A 38 11.37 -3.94 5.94
C ARG A 38 10.65 -3.41 7.17
N PHE A 39 11.11 -3.83 8.34
CA PHE A 39 10.61 -3.41 9.65
C PHE A 39 11.66 -2.54 10.31
N GLU A 40 11.26 -1.38 10.83
CA GLU A 40 12.13 -0.45 11.55
C GLU A 40 11.44 0.01 12.84
N LEU A 41 12.22 0.29 13.89
CA LEU A 41 11.69 0.88 15.12
C LEU A 41 12.07 2.35 15.14
N SER A 42 11.07 3.23 15.10
CA SER A 42 11.21 4.67 15.21
C SER A 42 10.75 5.16 16.59
N ALA A 43 10.77 6.49 16.80
CA ALA A 43 10.29 7.10 18.04
C ALA A 43 8.79 6.87 18.28
N ASP A 44 8.03 6.74 17.19
CA ASP A 44 6.57 6.61 17.22
C ASP A 44 6.10 5.15 17.22
N GLY A 45 7.03 4.19 17.03
CA GLY A 45 6.76 2.77 17.12
C GLY A 45 7.36 1.97 15.98
N LEU A 46 6.71 0.87 15.63
CA LEU A 46 7.15 -0.01 14.56
C LEU A 46 6.66 0.52 13.20
N GLU A 47 7.60 0.85 12.33
CA GLU A 47 7.36 1.22 10.95
C GLU A 47 7.57 0.01 10.03
N VAL A 48 6.72 -0.09 9.00
CA VAL A 48 6.80 -1.15 7.99
C VAL A 48 6.91 -0.51 6.62
N TYR A 49 7.89 -0.93 5.84
CA TYR A 49 8.17 -0.43 4.51
C TYR A 49 7.94 -1.51 3.46
N HIS A 50 7.30 -1.13 2.36
CA HIS A 50 7.15 -1.92 1.15
C HIS A 50 8.53 -2.21 0.51
N PRO A 51 8.64 -3.21 -0.38
CA PRO A 51 9.90 -3.52 -1.06
C PRO A 51 10.45 -2.35 -1.90
N ASN A 52 9.58 -1.45 -2.37
CA ASN A 52 9.95 -0.22 -3.08
C ASN A 52 10.47 0.90 -2.14
N GLY A 53 10.45 0.68 -0.82
CA GLY A 53 10.88 1.65 0.19
C GLY A 53 9.79 2.62 0.66
N GLU A 54 8.54 2.52 0.16
CA GLU A 54 7.43 3.33 0.65
C GLU A 54 6.93 2.81 2.01
N LEU A 55 6.53 3.71 2.91
CA LEU A 55 5.93 3.34 4.18
C LEU A 55 4.54 2.72 3.95
N PHE A 56 4.21 1.65 4.68
CA PHE A 56 2.85 1.12 4.74
C PHE A 56 1.95 2.20 5.35
N LYS A 57 1.02 2.69 4.53
CA LYS A 57 0.02 3.67 4.96
C LYS A 57 -0.96 3.04 5.95
N GLU A 58 -1.55 3.86 6.82
CA GLU A 58 -2.62 3.38 7.66
C GLU A 58 -3.85 3.01 6.81
N PRO A 59 -4.70 2.06 7.25
CA PRO A 59 -5.90 1.69 6.50
C PRO A 59 -6.77 2.89 6.13
N GLY A 60 -6.86 3.91 7.01
CA GLY A 60 -7.60 5.15 6.75
C GLY A 60 -7.07 5.91 5.53
N ASP A 61 -5.77 6.15 5.48
CA ASP A 61 -5.10 6.85 4.37
C ASP A 61 -5.32 6.15 3.03
N LEU A 62 -5.35 4.81 3.02
CA LEU A 62 -5.64 4.02 1.81
C LEU A 62 -7.07 4.23 1.29
N PHE A 63 -8.05 4.39 2.19
CA PHE A 63 -9.43 4.67 1.78
C PHE A 63 -9.55 6.08 1.19
N ASP A 64 -8.89 7.07 1.79
CA ASP A 64 -8.92 8.45 1.32
C ASP A 64 -8.27 8.60 -0.06
N GLU A 65 -7.11 7.97 -0.27
CA GLU A 65 -6.43 7.96 -1.57
C GLU A 65 -7.28 7.28 -2.64
N ARG A 66 -7.93 6.14 -2.31
CA ARG A 66 -8.84 5.46 -3.24
C ARG A 66 -10.03 6.36 -3.60
N ASN A 67 -10.62 7.02 -2.61
CA ASN A 67 -11.78 7.88 -2.82
C ASN A 67 -11.41 9.08 -3.70
N LEU A 68 -10.24 9.70 -3.46
CA LEU A 68 -9.74 10.80 -4.26
C LEU A 68 -9.46 10.35 -5.71
N ALA A 69 -8.76 9.22 -5.89
CA ALA A 69 -8.50 8.67 -7.21
C ALA A 69 -9.79 8.34 -7.98
N GLN A 70 -10.82 7.84 -7.28
CA GLN A 70 -12.12 7.60 -7.90
C GLN A 70 -12.80 8.91 -8.30
N GLN A 71 -12.79 9.92 -7.44
CA GLN A 71 -13.37 11.23 -7.74
C GLN A 71 -12.71 11.90 -8.95
N GLU A 72 -11.39 11.83 -9.06
CA GLU A 72 -10.66 12.39 -10.20
C GLU A 72 -10.99 11.66 -11.50
N ARG A 73 -11.12 10.32 -11.46
CA ARG A 73 -11.55 9.54 -12.63
C ARG A 73 -12.97 9.90 -13.07
N ASP A 74 -13.88 10.09 -12.13
CA ASP A 74 -15.27 10.44 -12.42
C ASP A 74 -15.37 11.85 -13.01
N ARG A 75 -14.57 12.81 -12.52
CA ARG A 75 -14.44 14.15 -13.09
C ARG A 75 -13.90 14.11 -14.52
N ALA A 76 -12.80 13.39 -14.74
CA ALA A 76 -12.20 13.26 -16.06
C ALA A 76 -13.17 12.60 -17.07
N ALA A 77 -13.92 11.59 -16.64
CA ALA A 77 -14.94 10.96 -17.47
C ALA A 77 -16.07 11.95 -17.81
N GLN A 78 -16.55 12.74 -16.84
CA GLN A 78 -17.58 13.73 -17.07
C GLN A 78 -17.13 14.84 -18.03
N GLU A 79 -15.89 15.32 -17.89
CA GLU A 79 -15.31 16.32 -18.79
C GLU A 79 -15.17 15.79 -20.21
N ARG A 80 -14.68 14.55 -20.37
CA ARG A 80 -14.62 13.86 -21.66
C ARG A 80 -16.01 13.77 -22.29
N ASP A 81 -17.01 13.35 -21.54
CA ASP A 81 -18.38 13.16 -22.07
C ASP A 81 -18.99 14.49 -22.52
N ARG A 82 -18.74 15.58 -21.79
CA ARG A 82 -19.12 16.94 -22.19
C ARG A 82 -18.39 17.41 -23.44
N ALA A 83 -17.09 17.15 -23.54
CA ALA A 83 -16.30 17.48 -24.73
C ALA A 83 -16.81 16.71 -25.96
N PHE A 84 -17.10 15.41 -25.81
CA PHE A 84 -17.64 14.57 -26.88
C PHE A 84 -19.03 15.01 -27.32
N ALA A 85 -19.89 15.42 -26.38
CA ALA A 85 -21.19 16.00 -26.71
C ALA A 85 -21.02 17.29 -27.55
N LYS A 86 -20.12 18.19 -27.16
CA LYS A 86 -19.85 19.43 -27.90
C LYS A 86 -19.25 19.17 -29.29
N LEU A 87 -18.39 18.17 -29.44
CA LEU A 87 -17.87 17.76 -30.74
C LEU A 87 -19.00 17.26 -31.67
N ARG A 88 -19.90 16.43 -31.13
CA ARG A 88 -21.08 15.96 -31.88
C ARG A 88 -22.02 17.10 -32.28
N GLU A 89 -22.23 18.10 -31.43
CA GLU A 89 -22.99 19.31 -31.78
C GLU A 89 -22.36 20.10 -32.93
N LEU A 90 -21.03 20.08 -33.03
CA LEU A 90 -20.27 20.68 -34.13
C LEU A 90 -20.21 19.79 -35.38
N GLY A 91 -20.88 18.64 -35.39
CA GLY A 91 -20.90 17.68 -36.50
C GLY A 91 -19.62 16.86 -36.63
N ILE A 92 -18.76 16.86 -35.60
CA ILE A 92 -17.53 16.07 -35.54
C ILE A 92 -17.83 14.80 -34.74
N ASP A 93 -17.50 13.64 -35.29
CA ASP A 93 -17.63 12.37 -34.58
C ASP A 93 -16.38 12.11 -33.72
N PRO A 94 -16.48 12.18 -32.37
CA PRO A 94 -15.32 12.05 -31.48
C PRO A 94 -14.70 10.64 -31.45
N GLU A 95 -15.42 9.61 -31.89
CA GLU A 95 -14.91 8.23 -31.92
C GLU A 95 -14.01 7.95 -33.15
N ASN A 96 -14.02 8.87 -34.12
CA ASN A 96 -13.28 8.78 -35.38
C ASN A 96 -12.17 9.85 -35.49
N LEU A 97 -11.73 10.42 -34.36
CA LEU A 97 -10.60 11.36 -34.22
C LEU A 97 -9.25 10.63 -34.05
#